data_AF-A0A964DAV5-F1
#
_entry.id   AF-A0A964DAV5-F1
#
_cell.length_a   1.000
_cell.length_b   1.000
_cell.length_c   1.000
_cell.angle_alpha   90.00
_cell.angle_beta   90.00
_cell.angle_gamma   90.00
#
_symmetry.space_group_name_H-M   'P 1'
#
loop_
_entity.id
_entity.type
_entity.pdbx_description
1 polymer ?
#
loop_
_entity_poly.entity_id
_entity_poly.type
_entity_poly.pdbx_seq_one_letter_code
_entity_poly.pdbx_strand_id
1 'polypeptide(L)' 'MVNAYSPGWMKTDMGGPDAPFTADEGAETAVYLATLPEGGSQGNFFAEMRKFGGAIALDW' A
#
# COMPACT_ATOMS: atom_id res chain seq x y z
N MET A 1 15.83 -3.82 2.79
CA MET A 1 14.90 -4.71 2.07
C MET A 1 14.15 -3.88 1.04
N VAL A 2 13.59 -4.51 -0.01
CA VAL A 2 12.90 -3.80 -1.10
C VAL A 2 11.63 -4.55 -1.46
N ASN A 3 10.50 -3.84 -1.54
CA ASN A 3 9.19 -4.34 -1.98
C ASN A 3 8.57 -3.32 -2.94
N ALA A 4 7.58 -3.77 -3.71
CA ALA A 4 6.72 -2.91 -4.52
C ALA A 4 5.31 -2.89 -3.94
N TYR A 5 4.55 -1.83 -4.20
CA TYR A 5 3.14 -1.79 -3.81
C TYR A 5 2.31 -0.91 -4.74
N SER A 6 1.00 -1.17 -4.77
CA SER A 6 -0.01 -0.27 -5.30
C SER A 6 -0.70 0.46 -4.13
N PRO A 7 -0.75 1.80 -4.13
CA PRO A 7 -1.53 2.55 -3.14
C PRO A 7 -3.03 2.58 -3.45
N GLY A 8 -3.46 1.94 -4.55
CA GLY A 8 -4.82 2.06 -5.08
C GLY A 8 -5.05 3.40 -5.79
N TRP A 9 -6.30 3.63 -6.23
CA TRP A 9 -6.69 4.90 -6.84
C TRP A 9 -7.08 5.90 -5.75
N MET A 10 -6.22 6.91 -5.54
CA MET A 10 -6.32 7.88 -4.43
C MET A 10 -6.77 9.27 -4.86
N LYS A 11 -7.48 9.97 -3.97
CA LYS A 11 -7.90 11.38 -4.08
C LYS A 11 -6.72 12.32 -3.94
N THR A 12 -6.00 12.48 -5.04
CA THR A 12 -4.83 13.34 -5.21
C THR A 12 -4.99 14.12 -6.51
N ASP A 13 -4.09 15.07 -6.79
CA ASP A 13 -4.08 15.79 -8.07
C ASP A 13 -4.01 14.82 -9.28
N MET A 14 -3.35 13.67 -9.12
CA MET A 14 -3.22 12.65 -10.16
C MET A 14 -4.48 11.79 -10.32
N GLY A 15 -5.16 11.47 -9.20
CA GLY A 15 -6.32 10.57 -9.19
C GLY A 15 -7.68 11.26 -9.31
N GLY A 16 -7.76 12.55 -9.00
CA GLY A 16 -9.00 13.31 -9.04
C GLY A 16 -9.95 13.05 -7.86
N PRO A 17 -11.07 13.79 -7.78
CA PRO A 17 -11.98 13.80 -6.63
C PRO A 17 -12.81 12.51 -6.47
N ASP A 18 -13.01 11.76 -7.56
CA ASP A 18 -13.85 10.56 -7.62
C ASP A 18 -13.12 9.28 -7.19
N ALA A 19 -11.81 9.37 -6.95
CA ALA A 19 -11.02 8.25 -6.50
C ALA A 19 -11.58 7.68 -5.17
N PRO A 20 -11.62 6.35 -5.00
CA PRO A 20 -12.28 5.73 -3.84
C PRO A 20 -11.54 5.93 -2.51
N PHE A 21 -10.22 6.11 -2.54
CA PHE A 21 -9.37 6.19 -1.34
C PHE A 21 -8.83 7.61 -1.11
N THR A 22 -8.58 7.97 0.14
CA THR A 22 -7.80 9.17 0.47
C THR A 22 -6.29 8.91 0.30
N ALA A 23 -5.49 9.99 0.28
CA ALA A 23 -4.04 9.86 0.30
C ALA A 23 -3.53 9.13 1.56
N ASP A 24 -4.15 9.40 2.71
CA ASP A 24 -3.80 8.76 3.98
C ASP A 24 -4.08 7.25 3.93
N GLU A 25 -5.25 6.83 3.42
CA GLU A 25 -5.61 5.41 3.27
C GLU A 25 -4.63 4.66 2.35
N GLY A 26 -4.19 5.27 1.25
CA GLY A 26 -3.21 4.65 0.34
C GLY A 26 -1.78 4.62 0.91
N ALA A 27 -1.44 5.55 1.81
CA ALA A 27 -0.12 5.63 2.43
C ALA A 27 0.12 4.56 3.52
N GLU A 28 -0.93 3.95 4.07
CA GLU A 28 -0.82 2.94 5.13
C GLU A 28 0.10 1.77 4.74
N THR A 29 -0.08 1.21 3.53
CA THR A 29 0.79 0.13 3.01
C THR A 29 2.23 0.61 2.87
N ALA A 30 2.44 1.83 2.39
CA ALA A 30 3.79 2.39 2.21
C ALA A 30 4.53 2.51 3.54
N VAL A 31 3.86 3.06 4.57
CA VAL A 31 4.42 3.22 5.91
C VAL A 31 4.67 1.86 6.56
N TYR A 32 3.75 0.91 6.41
CA TYR A 32 3.95 -0.45 6.90
C TYR A 32 5.21 -1.10 6.29
N LEU A 33 5.36 -1.04 4.96
CA LEU A 33 6.53 -1.61 4.29
C LEU A 33 7.84 -0.90 4.64
N ALA A 34 7.78 0.42 4.86
CA ALA A 34 8.94 1.21 5.30
C ALA A 34 9.36 0.95 6.75
N THR A 35 8.47 0.38 7.57
CA THR A 35 8.69 0.15 9.02
C THR A 35 8.83 -1.34 9.37
N LEU A 36 8.97 -2.22 8.38
CA LEU A 36 9.21 -3.64 8.61
C LEU A 36 10.48 -3.88 9.44
N PRO A 37 10.44 -4.85 10.39
CA PRO A 37 11.64 -5.27 11.11
C PRO A 37 12.65 -5.93 10.15
N GLU A 38 13.88 -6.03 10.63
CA GLU A 38 14.92 -6.78 9.92
C GLU A 38 14.48 -8.23 9.67
N GLY A 39 14.67 -8.73 8.45
CA GLY A 39 14.20 -10.06 8.04
C GLY A 39 12.70 -10.16 7.71
N GLY A 40 11.98 -9.03 7.59
CA GLY A 40 10.59 -9.01 7.13
C GLY A 40 10.38 -9.43 5.66
N SER A 41 9.33 -8.92 5.01
CA SER A 41 9.07 -9.21 3.60
C SER A 41 10.05 -8.54 2.63
N GLN A 42 10.51 -9.25 1.59
CA GLN A 42 11.37 -8.74 0.53
C GLN A 42 10.99 -9.31 -0.84
N GLY A 43 11.03 -8.48 -1.88
CA GLY A 43 10.84 -8.88 -3.28
C GLY A 43 9.38 -9.08 -3.69
N ASN A 44 8.43 -8.69 -2.83
CA ASN A 44 7.02 -8.93 -3.06
C ASN A 44 6.29 -7.68 -3.54
N PHE A 45 5.08 -7.89 -4.07
CA PHE A 45 4.14 -6.84 -4.44
C PHE A 45 2.94 -6.83 -3.49
N PHE A 46 2.59 -5.65 -2.98
CA PHE A 46 1.47 -5.45 -2.05
C PHE A 46 0.39 -4.56 -2.66
N ALA A 47 -0.88 -4.85 -2.38
CA ALA A 47 -1.99 -3.95 -2.72
C ALA A 47 -2.25 -2.93 -1.60
N GLU A 48 -3.15 -1.99 -1.86
CA GLU A 48 -3.68 -1.10 -0.82
C GLU A 48 -4.33 -1.93 0.30
N MET A 49 -4.18 -1.47 1.55
CA MET A 49 -4.87 -2.10 2.67
C MET A 49 -6.38 -1.98 2.43
N ARG A 50 -7.06 -3.09 2.13
CA ARG A 50 -8.51 -3.11 2.26
C ARG A 50 -8.81 -2.88 3.74
N LYS A 51 -9.76 -1.99 4.05
CA LYS A 51 -10.19 -1.49 5.39
C LYS A 51 -10.33 -2.52 6.53
N PHE A 52 -10.13 -3.81 6.28
CA PHE A 52 -10.09 -4.90 7.23
C PHE A 52 -8.87 -5.81 6.95
N GLY A 53 -7.73 -5.60 7.64
CA GLY A 53 -6.73 -6.68 7.81
C GLY A 53 -5.24 -6.40 7.57
N GLY A 54 -4.82 -5.19 7.19
CA GLY A 54 -3.39 -4.87 6.98
C GLY A 54 -2.90 -5.10 5.55
N ALA A 55 -1.59 -4.99 5.33
CA ALA A 55 -0.97 -5.13 4.00
C ALA A 55 -1.00 -6.60 3.54
N ILE A 56 -1.59 -6.85 2.37
CA ILE A 56 -1.69 -8.18 1.78
C ILE A 56 -0.68 -8.27 0.64
N ALA A 57 0.27 -9.21 0.75
CA ALA A 57 1.12 -9.59 -0.37
C ALA A 57 0.28 -10.33 -1.40
N LEU A 58 0.43 -10.01 -2.68
CA LEU A 58 -0.26 -10.70 -3.76
C LEU A 58 0.59 -11.90 -4.22
N ASP A 59 -0.07 -13.04 -4.44
CA ASP A 59 0.58 -14.32 -4.74
C ASP A 59 0.96 -14.52 -6.22
N TRP A 60 0.73 -13.52 -7.08
CA TRP A 60 0.90 -13.62 -8.54
C TRP A 60 2.08 -12.80 -9.05
#